data_AF-A0A158CU70-F1
#
_entry.id   AF-A0A158CU70-F1
#
_cell.length_a   1.000
_cell.length_b   1.000
_cell.length_c   1.000
_cell.angle_alpha   90.00
_cell.angle_beta   90.00
_cell.angle_gamma   90.00
#
_symmetry.space_group_name_H-M   'P 1'
#
loop_
_entity.id
_entity.type
_entity.pdbx_description
1 polymer ?
#
loop_
_entity_poly.entity_id
_entity_poly.type
_entity_poly.pdbx_seq_one_letter_code
_entity_poly.pdbx_strand_id
1 'polypeptide(L)' 'MKGRDLRSLVTVSALVANGQVAQIPYHLNRSMDNGLTRDEASEVVTQLAFYAGWPNVFSAMPKFEDVFSKRAT' A
#
# COMPACT_ATOMS: atom_id res chain seq x y z
N MET A 1 7.48 4.38 -13.11
CA MET A 1 7.72 5.03 -11.80
C MET A 1 8.85 6.06 -11.85
N LYS A 2 8.57 7.29 -11.42
CA LYS A 2 9.58 8.30 -11.08
C LYS A 2 10.16 8.00 -9.68
N GLY A 3 11.31 8.60 -9.35
CA GLY A 3 11.99 8.37 -8.07
C GLY A 3 11.20 8.76 -6.80
N ARG A 4 10.12 9.54 -6.92
CA ARG A 4 9.24 9.90 -5.80
C ARG A 4 8.24 8.78 -5.48
N ASP A 5 7.73 8.15 -6.53
CA ASP A 5 6.79 7.02 -6.50
C ASP A 5 7.45 5.82 -5.78
N LEU A 6 8.72 5.55 -6.11
CA LEU A 6 9.55 4.52 -5.47
C LEU A 6 9.69 4.71 -3.96
N ARG A 7 9.97 5.93 -3.49
CA ARG A 7 10.13 6.20 -2.05
C ARG A 7 8.83 5.97 -1.29
N SER A 8 7.72 6.42 -1.88
CA SER A 8 6.40 6.32 -1.25
C SER A 8 5.91 4.85 -1.23
N LEU A 9 6.24 4.09 -2.29
CA LEU A 9 6.01 2.65 -2.36
C LEU A 9 6.75 1.88 -1.26
N VAL A 10 8.05 2.14 -1.06
CA VAL A 10 8.85 1.50 -0.01
C VAL A 10 8.25 1.73 1.38
N THR A 11 7.74 2.93 1.66
CA THR A 11 7.06 3.21 2.92
C THR A 11 5.82 2.33 3.10
N VAL A 12 4.95 2.28 2.10
CA VAL A 12 3.74 1.43 2.16
C VAL A 12 4.10 -0.04 2.35
N SER A 13 5.11 -0.54 1.61
CA SER A 13 5.59 -1.92 1.75
C SER A 13 6.08 -2.23 3.16
N ALA A 14 6.86 -1.34 3.77
CA ALA A 14 7.38 -1.51 5.12
C ALA A 14 6.26 -1.51 6.17
N LEU A 15 5.25 -0.65 6.01
CA LEU A 15 4.09 -0.61 6.92
C LEU A 15 3.30 -1.92 6.86
N VAL A 16 3.07 -2.46 5.66
CA VAL A 16 2.40 -3.77 5.49
C VAL A 16 3.26 -4.87 6.11
N ALA A 17 4.57 -4.91 5.81
CA ALA A 17 5.46 -5.95 6.28
C ALA A 17 5.60 -6.00 7.82
N ASN A 18 5.49 -4.85 8.49
CA ASN A 18 5.55 -4.74 9.95
C ASN A 18 4.16 -4.77 10.63
N GLY A 19 3.07 -5.03 9.90
CA GLY A 19 1.72 -5.05 10.46
C GLY A 19 1.23 -3.70 10.99
N GLN A 20 1.82 -2.58 10.53
CA GLN A 20 1.50 -1.22 10.98
C GLN A 20 0.27 -0.64 10.27
N VAL A 21 -0.83 -1.39 10.30
CA VAL A 21 -2.04 -1.16 9.48
C VAL A 21 -2.69 0.21 9.69
N ALA A 22 -2.56 0.80 10.88
CA ALA A 22 -3.13 2.10 11.20
C ALA A 22 -2.52 3.24 10.37
N GLN A 23 -1.26 3.10 9.92
CA GLN A 23 -0.55 4.11 9.14
C GLN A 23 -0.77 3.98 7.63
N ILE A 24 -1.25 2.82 7.16
CA ILE A 24 -1.43 2.51 5.74
C ILE A 24 -2.31 3.57 5.03
N PRO A 25 -3.49 3.97 5.54
CA PRO A 25 -4.37 4.88 4.79
C PRO A 25 -3.74 6.23 4.45
N TYR A 26 -3.01 6.83 5.40
CA TYR A 26 -2.36 8.12 5.19
C TYR A 26 -1.22 8.00 4.17
N HIS A 27 -0.34 7.02 4.36
CA HIS A 27 0.83 6.85 3.49
C HIS A 27 0.44 6.37 2.09
N LEU A 28 -0.57 5.50 1.96
CA LEU A 28 -1.06 5.06 0.66
C LEU A 28 -1.68 6.22 -0.13
N ASN A 29 -2.52 7.06 0.49
CA ASN A 29 -3.04 8.26 -0.18
C ASN A 29 -1.92 9.17 -0.66
N ARG A 30 -0.95 9.46 0.21
CA ARG A 30 0.20 10.29 -0.14
C ARG A 30 1.05 9.68 -1.27
N SER A 31 1.21 8.35 -1.29
CA SER A 31 1.88 7.65 -2.38
C SER A 31 1.14 7.80 -3.70
N MET A 32 -0.20 7.69 -3.68
CA MET A 32 -1.03 7.85 -4.87
C MET A 32 -1.06 9.29 -5.37
N ASP A 33 -1.05 10.28 -4.47
CA ASP A 33 -0.90 11.71 -4.82
C ASP A 33 0.45 12.00 -5.50
N ASN A 34 1.47 11.19 -5.16
CA ASN A 34 2.78 11.26 -5.79
C ASN A 34 2.87 10.52 -7.14
N GLY A 35 1.82 9.82 -7.57
CA GLY A 35 1.77 9.12 -8.85
C GLY A 35 1.80 7.60 -8.77
N LEU A 36 1.79 7.00 -7.56
CA LEU A 36 1.61 5.55 -7.42
C LEU A 36 0.22 5.15 -7.92
N THR A 37 0.17 4.21 -8.85
CA THR A 37 -1.09 3.71 -9.40
C THR A 37 -1.73 2.67 -8.50
N ARG A 38 -3.04 2.45 -8.68
CA ARG A 38 -3.77 1.37 -7.99
C ARG A 38 -3.19 -0.01 -8.30
N ASP A 39 -2.76 -0.22 -9.54
CA ASP A 39 -2.21 -1.50 -9.98
C ASP A 39 -0.86 -1.76 -9.31
N GLU A 40 0.06 -0.79 -9.31
CA GLU A 40 1.35 -0.90 -8.60
C GLU A 40 1.16 -1.15 -7.10
N ALA A 41 0.19 -0.47 -6.46
CA ALA A 41 -0.14 -0.69 -5.06
C ALA A 41 -0.67 -2.11 -4.80
N SER A 42 -1.49 -2.64 -5.71
CA SER A 42 -2.07 -3.99 -5.60
C SER A 42 -1.04 -5.09 -5.84
N GLU A 43 -0.10 -4.87 -6.77
CA GLU A 43 1.02 -5.78 -7.01
C GLU A 43 1.94 -5.88 -5.80
N VAL A 44 2.21 -4.76 -5.11
CA VAL A 44 3.01 -4.78 -3.88
C VAL A 44 2.35 -5.60 -2.78
N VAL A 45 1.05 -5.44 -2.55
CA VAL A 45 0.33 -6.26 -1.55
C VAL A 45 0.39 -7.74 -1.91
N THR A 46 0.28 -8.07 -3.20
CA THR A 46 0.40 -9.44 -3.70
C THR A 46 1.79 -10.03 -3.46
N GLN A 47 2.86 -9.28 -3.76
CA GLN A 47 4.24 -9.70 -3.50
C GLN A 47 4.50 -9.90 -2.00
N LEU A 48 3.99 -9.00 -1.15
CA LEU A 48 4.19 -9.07 0.30
C LEU A 48 3.53 -10.28 0.95
N ALA A 49 2.56 -10.95 0.30
CA ALA A 49 2.01 -12.20 0.81
C ALA A 49 3.10 -13.29 0.91
N PHE A 50 4.06 -13.28 -0.02
CA PHE A 50 5.17 -14.21 -0.08
C PHE A 50 6.36 -13.78 0.79
N TYR A 51 6.62 -12.48 0.90
CA TYR A 51 7.80 -11.97 1.64
C TYR A 51 7.53 -11.60 3.11
N ALA A 52 6.31 -11.20 3.44
CA ALA A 52 5.92 -10.74 4.77
C ALA A 52 4.79 -11.57 5.40
N GLY A 53 4.30 -12.57 4.68
CA GLY A 53 3.29 -13.52 5.15
C GLY A 53 1.85 -13.04 4.98
N TRP A 54 0.97 -14.02 4.75
CA TRP A 54 -0.47 -13.82 4.60
C TRP A 54 -1.15 -13.05 5.73
N PRO A 55 -0.83 -13.22 7.04
CA PRO A 55 -1.49 -12.48 8.12
C PRO A 55 -1.35 -10.95 8.00
N ASN A 56 -0.16 -10.47 7.61
CA ASN A 56 0.11 -9.05 7.41
C ASN A 56 -0.67 -8.50 6.22
N VAL A 57 -0.71 -9.25 5.12
CA VAL A 57 -1.46 -8.87 3.92
C VAL A 57 -2.96 -8.82 4.16
N PHE A 58 -3.54 -9.84 4.78
CA PHE A 58 -4.98 -9.85 5.09
C PHE A 58 -5.40 -8.71 6.02
N SER A 59 -4.51 -8.30 6.92
CA SER A 59 -4.76 -7.14 7.79
C SER A 59 -4.68 -5.82 7.02
N ALA A 60 -3.85 -5.75 5.96
CA ALA A 60 -3.68 -4.57 5.13
C ALA A 60 -4.78 -4.40 4.05
N MET A 61 -5.28 -5.49 3.46
CA MET A 61 -6.22 -5.45 2.33
C MET A 61 -7.44 -4.53 2.56
N PRO A 62 -8.16 -4.59 3.69
CA PRO A 62 -9.30 -3.70 3.93
C PRO A 62 -8.90 -2.22 3.93
N LYS A 63 -7.67 -1.89 4.35
CA LYS A 63 -7.15 -0.51 4.35
C LYS A 63 -6.84 -0.01 2.94
N PHE A 64 -6.39 -0.88 2.06
CA PHE A 64 -6.20 -0.55 0.65
C PHE A 64 -7.56 -0.32 -0.03
N GLU A 65 -8.53 -1.21 0.21
CA GLU A 65 -9.89 -1.08 -0.32
C GLU A 65 -10.58 0.20 0.14
N ASP A 66 -10.48 0.56 1.43
CA ASP A 66 -11.00 1.82 1.97
C ASP A 66 -10.44 3.04 1.23
N VAL A 67 -9.14 3.05 0.93
CA VAL A 67 -8.49 4.15 0.21
C VAL A 67 -8.92 4.18 -1.25
N PHE A 68 -8.92 3.03 -1.93
CA PHE A 68 -9.31 2.96 -3.34
C PHE A 68 -10.75 3.40 -3.55
N SER A 69 -11.67 2.96 -2.69
CA SER A 69 -13.08 3.33 -2.75
C SER A 69 -13.29 4.84 -2.57
N LYS A 70 -12.62 5.44 -1.58
CA LYS A 70 -12.71 6.89 -1.31
C LYS A 70 -12.14 7.76 -2.42
N ARG A 71 -11.20 7.26 -3.23
CA ARG A 71 -10.59 7.99 -4.35
C ARG A 71 -11.33 7.79 -5.69
N ALA A 72 -12.21 6.80 -5.77
CA ALA A 72 -13.06 6.56 -6.93
C ALA A 72 -14.33 7.44 -6.94
N THR A 73 -14.53 8.24 -5.88
CA THR A 73 -15.62 9.20 -5.71
C THR A 73 -15.07 10.62 -5.82
#